data_AF-A0A0N4XEJ0-F1
#
_entry.id   AF-A0A0N4XEJ0-F1
#
_cell.length_a   1.000
_cell.length_b   1.000
_cell.length_c   1.000
_cell.angle_alpha   90.00
_cell.angle_beta   90.00
_cell.angle_gamma   90.00
#
_symmetry.space_group_name_H-M   'P 1'
#
loop_
_entity.id
_entity.type
_entity.pdbx_description
1 polymer ?
#
loop_
_entity_poly.entity_id
_entity_poly.type
_entity_poly.pdbx_seq_one_letter_code
_entity_poly.pdbx_strand_id
1 'polypeptide(L)'
;LNRFFVLYCRRFIGAVVETAEFGLNGKSFDRKGEQLLKQWVGQSDGDGRVVIAIGNGKASFETQTAVAGMIRLEVLESTEKQYSITPLAEQDLPNMPPTQRSAVSIGRRLIDPMAEYVKIEPKHLGMGMYQHSVNAKKLSETLGLVVRECVSMRGVDVNVASVQLLEKVCGLNKKTASGIVALREKMGRIQSREDIKSVKGLGAKSFEQCAGFLKVTNLEGENGGFDGPKKKKRKTVTEPLDSTIVHPTQYDIARR
;
A
#
# COMPACT_ATOMS: atom_id res chain seq x y z
N LEU A 1 -5.85 -32.25 0.83
CA LEU A 1 -4.68 -31.74 1.58
C LEU A 1 -4.79 -30.22 1.62
N ASN A 2 -5.00 -29.63 2.79
CA ASN A 2 -5.01 -28.18 2.95
C ASN A 2 -3.59 -27.67 2.66
N ARG A 3 -3.39 -27.03 1.51
CA ARG A 3 -2.13 -26.38 1.14
C ARG A 3 -2.27 -24.88 1.32
N PHE A 4 -1.22 -24.27 1.84
CA PHE A 4 -1.16 -22.86 2.19
C PHE A 4 -0.08 -22.20 1.35
N PHE A 5 -0.36 -20.98 0.92
CA PHE A 5 0.61 -20.14 0.24
C PHE A 5 1.22 -19.20 1.27
N VAL A 6 2.54 -19.24 1.38
CA VAL A 6 3.29 -18.38 2.28
C VAL A 6 4.27 -17.57 1.46
N LEU A 7 4.44 -16.32 1.89
CA LEU A 7 5.17 -15.32 1.15
C LEU A 7 6.18 -14.66 2.06
N TYR A 8 7.41 -14.53 1.55
CA TYR A 8 8.48 -13.78 2.20
C TYR A 8 8.64 -12.43 1.49
N CYS A 9 8.48 -11.35 2.25
CA CYS A 9 8.59 -9.97 1.77
C CYS A 9 9.73 -9.27 2.48
N ARG A 10 10.44 -8.39 1.76
CA ARG A 10 11.38 -7.44 2.39
C ARG A 10 10.62 -6.44 3.24
N ARG A 11 11.13 -6.21 4.46
CA ARG A 11 10.61 -5.23 5.41
C ARG A 11 10.56 -3.84 4.77
N PHE A 12 9.52 -3.06 5.09
CA PHE A 12 9.27 -1.67 4.65
C PHE A 12 8.97 -1.41 3.16
N ILE A 13 9.47 -2.24 2.23
CA ILE A 13 9.30 -2.00 0.79
C ILE A 13 8.12 -2.82 0.21
N GLY A 14 7.74 -3.92 0.87
CA GLY A 14 6.67 -4.81 0.38
C GLY A 14 6.99 -5.49 -0.95
N ALA A 15 8.28 -5.54 -1.30
CA ALA A 15 8.80 -6.29 -2.42
C ALA A 15 8.82 -7.79 -2.07
N VAL A 16 8.24 -8.59 -2.96
CA VAL A 16 8.21 -10.05 -2.83
C VAL A 16 9.61 -10.59 -3.05
N VAL A 17 10.13 -11.33 -2.08
CA VAL A 17 11.44 -11.99 -2.17
C VAL A 17 11.26 -13.41 -2.66
N GLU A 18 10.37 -14.16 -2.03
CA GLU A 18 10.13 -15.56 -2.33
C GLU A 18 8.67 -15.95 -2.03
N THR A 19 8.16 -16.93 -2.76
CA THR A 19 6.84 -17.52 -2.55
C THR A 19 6.96 -19.04 -2.44
N ALA A 20 6.17 -19.65 -1.54
CA ALA A 20 6.18 -21.09 -1.35
C ALA A 20 4.78 -21.63 -1.09
N GLU A 21 4.61 -22.93 -1.35
CA GLU A 21 3.41 -23.69 -1.03
C GLU A 21 3.79 -24.93 -0.19
N PHE A 22 3.12 -25.09 0.95
CA PHE A 22 3.27 -26.22 1.87
C PHE A 22 1.99 -26.49 2.66
N GLY A 23 1.86 -27.68 3.23
CA GLY A 23 0.66 -28.14 3.91
C GLY A 23 0.77 -28.13 5.44
N LEU A 24 -0.35 -28.49 6.07
CA LEU A 24 -0.40 -28.84 7.50
C LEU A 24 -0.31 -30.35 7.69
N ASN A 25 0.34 -30.75 8.78
CA ASN A 25 0.33 -32.09 9.34
C ASN A 25 -0.26 -32.02 10.77
N GLY A 26 -1.57 -32.28 10.88
CA GLY A 26 -2.29 -32.11 12.14
C GLY A 26 -2.34 -30.64 12.57
N LYS A 27 -1.74 -30.32 13.73
CA LYS A 27 -1.66 -28.96 14.29
C LYS A 27 -0.38 -28.21 13.93
N SER A 28 0.52 -28.82 13.16
CA SER A 28 1.82 -28.25 12.77
C SER A 28 1.94 -28.16 11.26
N PHE A 29 2.94 -27.42 10.75
CA PHE A 29 3.27 -27.46 9.33
C PHE A 29 3.92 -28.80 8.94
N ASP A 30 3.86 -29.16 7.66
CA ASP A 30 4.66 -30.26 7.16
C ASP A 30 6.17 -29.95 7.27
N ARG A 31 7.01 -30.99 7.18
CA ARG A 31 8.47 -30.86 7.35
C ARG A 31 9.08 -29.83 6.39
N LYS A 32 8.54 -29.73 5.17
CA LYS A 32 9.00 -28.76 4.16
C LYS A 32 8.69 -27.34 4.61
N GLY A 33 7.46 -27.09 5.06
CA GLY A 33 7.01 -25.79 5.55
C GLY A 33 7.78 -25.32 6.77
N GLU A 34 8.00 -26.21 7.75
CA GLU A 34 8.78 -25.85 8.94
C GLU A 34 10.23 -25.48 8.62
N GLN A 35 10.91 -26.26 7.76
CA GLN A 35 12.29 -25.98 7.37
C GLN A 35 12.41 -24.66 6.62
N LEU A 36 11.47 -24.40 5.72
CA LEU A 36 11.47 -23.21 4.88
C LEU A 36 11.14 -21.94 5.68
N LEU A 37 10.18 -22.00 6.61
CA LEU A 37 9.92 -20.92 7.55
C LEU A 37 11.14 -20.62 8.43
N LYS A 38 11.81 -21.65 8.97
CA LYS A 38 13.05 -21.47 9.76
C LYS A 38 14.17 -20.86 8.93
N GLN A 39 14.31 -21.27 7.67
CA GLN A 39 15.28 -20.71 6.74
C GLN A 39 15.01 -19.21 6.50
N TRP A 40 13.77 -18.82 6.21
CA TRP A 40 13.42 -17.41 5.98
C TRP A 40 13.62 -16.53 7.23
N VAL A 41 13.31 -17.05 8.42
CA VAL A 41 13.63 -16.37 9.68
C VAL A 41 15.15 -16.17 9.80
N GLY A 42 15.96 -17.20 9.49
CA GLY A 42 17.42 -17.12 9.51
C GLY A 42 18.03 -16.19 8.47
N GLN A 43 17.29 -15.87 7.40
CA GLN A 43 17.69 -14.93 6.34
C GLN A 43 17.17 -13.50 6.58
N SER A 44 16.46 -13.24 7.68
CA SER A 44 15.96 -11.89 7.97
C SER A 44 17.13 -10.98 8.38
N ASP A 45 17.43 -9.98 7.54
CA ASP A 45 18.43 -8.96 7.86
C ASP A 45 17.95 -8.11 9.06
N GLY A 46 18.65 -8.15 10.19
CA GLY A 46 18.42 -7.28 11.34
C GLY A 46 18.18 -7.98 12.69
N ASP A 47 17.36 -7.34 13.53
CA ASP A 47 17.05 -7.63 14.94
C ASP A 47 16.27 -8.94 15.20
N GLY A 48 16.22 -9.86 14.21
CA GLY A 48 15.62 -11.19 14.33
C GLY A 48 14.08 -11.23 14.43
N ARG A 49 13.41 -10.10 14.20
CA ARG A 49 11.94 -9.98 14.31
C ARG A 49 11.26 -10.31 12.99
N VAL A 50 10.40 -11.31 13.01
CA VAL A 50 9.57 -11.72 11.86
C VAL A 50 8.11 -11.45 12.17
N VAL A 51 7.38 -10.90 11.20
CA VAL A 51 5.93 -10.75 11.29
C VAL A 51 5.29 -11.66 10.26
N ILE A 52 4.29 -12.43 10.70
CA ILE A 52 3.55 -13.35 9.84
C ILE A 52 2.12 -12.85 9.72
N ALA A 53 1.73 -12.46 8.51
CA ALA A 53 0.36 -12.08 8.20
C ALA A 53 -0.41 -13.32 7.75
N ILE A 54 -1.53 -13.63 8.41
CA ILE A 54 -2.35 -14.81 8.11
C ILE A 54 -3.72 -14.34 7.60
N GLY A 55 -4.16 -14.88 6.47
CA GLY A 55 -5.50 -14.60 5.96
C GLY A 55 -6.57 -15.25 6.83
N ASN A 56 -7.70 -14.58 7.08
CA ASN A 56 -8.78 -15.14 7.92
C ASN A 56 -9.68 -16.18 7.21
N GLY A 57 -9.23 -16.70 6.06
CA GLY A 57 -10.03 -17.58 5.22
C GLY A 57 -10.13 -19.02 5.75
N LYS A 58 -10.48 -19.95 4.86
CA LYS A 58 -10.53 -21.37 5.19
C LYS A 58 -9.19 -21.85 5.77
N ALA A 59 -9.28 -22.61 6.86
CA ALA A 59 -8.15 -23.16 7.61
C ALA A 59 -7.22 -22.11 8.26
N SER A 60 -7.71 -20.88 8.47
CA SER A 60 -6.97 -19.81 9.17
C SER A 60 -6.65 -20.19 10.61
N PHE A 61 -7.61 -20.73 11.35
CA PHE A 61 -7.43 -21.17 12.74
C PHE A 61 -6.34 -22.24 12.89
N GLU A 62 -6.34 -23.23 12.01
CA GLU A 62 -5.33 -24.28 11.99
C GLU A 62 -3.95 -23.73 11.61
N THR A 63 -3.91 -22.77 10.68
CA THR A 63 -2.67 -22.06 10.32
C THR A 63 -2.13 -21.25 11.48
N GLN A 64 -2.99 -20.50 12.18
CA GLN A 64 -2.64 -19.74 13.37
C GLN A 64 -2.14 -20.67 14.48
N THR A 65 -2.79 -21.82 14.68
CA THR A 65 -2.36 -22.83 15.65
C THR A 65 -0.96 -23.36 15.32
N ALA A 66 -0.69 -23.66 14.05
CA ALA A 66 0.63 -24.11 13.61
C ALA A 66 1.71 -23.04 13.78
N VAL A 67 1.41 -21.79 13.43
CA VAL A 67 2.31 -20.66 13.65
C VAL A 67 2.55 -20.42 15.15
N ALA A 68 1.51 -20.44 15.98
CA ALA A 68 1.64 -20.30 17.44
C ALA A 68 2.45 -21.45 18.06
N GLY A 69 2.31 -22.68 17.53
CA GLY A 69 3.16 -23.81 17.93
C GLY A 69 4.63 -23.61 17.60
N MET A 70 4.95 -22.81 16.59
CA MET A 70 6.32 -22.45 16.23
C MET A 70 6.84 -21.21 16.98
N ILE A 71 5.96 -20.35 17.52
CA ILE A 71 6.33 -18.98 17.93
C ILE A 71 5.56 -18.47 19.17
N ARG A 72 6.27 -17.79 20.09
CA ARG A 72 5.70 -16.84 21.06
C ARG A 72 5.51 -15.43 20.43
N LEU A 73 4.67 -15.24 19.40
CA LEU A 73 4.51 -13.94 18.70
C LEU A 73 3.05 -13.54 18.44
N GLU A 74 2.84 -12.24 18.17
CA GLU A 74 1.59 -11.62 17.75
C GLU A 74 1.21 -11.97 16.30
N VAL A 75 -0.07 -12.27 16.09
CA VAL A 75 -0.66 -12.63 14.79
C VAL A 75 -1.66 -11.53 14.38
N LEU A 76 -1.57 -11.06 13.13
CA LEU A 76 -2.55 -10.13 12.54
C LEU A 76 -3.36 -10.82 11.44
N GLU A 77 -4.67 -10.60 11.45
CA GLU A 77 -5.63 -11.20 10.50
C GLU A 77 -6.05 -10.22 9.39
N SER A 78 -6.19 -10.69 8.15
CA SER A 78 -6.79 -9.91 7.05
C SER A 78 -7.61 -10.79 6.11
N THR A 79 -8.71 -10.26 5.58
CA THR A 79 -9.81 -11.09 5.05
C THR A 79 -10.04 -10.95 3.53
N GLU A 80 -9.50 -9.89 2.92
CA GLU A 80 -9.98 -9.51 1.60
C GLU A 80 -9.23 -10.23 0.46
N LYS A 81 -9.97 -10.87 -0.46
CA LYS A 81 -9.40 -11.66 -1.58
C LYS A 81 -9.64 -11.01 -2.94
N GLN A 82 -10.53 -10.04 -3.04
CA GLN A 82 -10.96 -9.51 -4.33
C GLN A 82 -9.85 -8.85 -5.15
N TYR A 83 -8.83 -8.26 -4.51
CA TYR A 83 -7.66 -7.74 -5.23
C TYR A 83 -7.08 -8.76 -6.21
N SER A 84 -6.93 -10.02 -5.80
CA SER A 84 -6.17 -11.06 -6.52
C SER A 84 -6.68 -11.40 -7.93
N ILE A 85 -7.96 -11.12 -8.18
CA ILE A 85 -8.66 -11.40 -9.44
C ILE A 85 -8.90 -10.13 -10.27
N THR A 86 -8.40 -8.97 -9.82
CA THR A 86 -8.55 -7.71 -10.58
C THR A 86 -7.54 -7.64 -11.73
N PRO A 87 -7.86 -6.95 -12.84
CA PRO A 87 -6.89 -6.63 -13.88
C PRO A 87 -5.68 -5.83 -13.36
N LEU A 88 -5.89 -5.02 -12.31
CA LEU A 88 -4.81 -4.30 -11.65
C LEU A 88 -3.81 -5.26 -10.99
N ALA A 89 -4.28 -6.33 -10.34
CA ALA A 89 -3.38 -7.31 -9.74
C ALA A 89 -2.60 -8.12 -10.79
N GLU A 90 -3.19 -8.36 -11.97
CA GLU A 90 -2.48 -8.93 -13.12
C GLU A 90 -1.36 -8.02 -13.61
N GLN A 91 -1.60 -6.70 -13.62
CA GLN A 91 -0.61 -5.71 -13.99
C GLN A 91 0.50 -5.56 -12.93
N ASP A 92 0.13 -5.51 -11.64
CA ASP A 92 1.06 -5.35 -10.52
C ASP A 92 1.98 -6.57 -10.33
N LEU A 93 1.44 -7.78 -10.58
CA LEU A 93 2.08 -9.07 -10.30
C LEU A 93 1.90 -10.02 -11.49
N PRO A 94 2.55 -9.71 -12.64
CA PRO A 94 2.47 -10.56 -13.82
C PRO A 94 3.07 -11.94 -13.50
N ASN A 95 2.52 -12.98 -14.10
CA ASN A 95 2.95 -14.38 -13.91
C ASN A 95 2.69 -15.00 -12.52
N MET A 96 2.00 -14.30 -11.61
CA MET A 96 1.52 -14.90 -10.36
C MET A 96 0.05 -15.36 -10.49
N PRO A 97 -0.30 -16.59 -10.08
CA PRO A 97 -1.71 -17.01 -10.00
C PRO A 97 -2.46 -16.26 -8.88
N PRO A 98 -3.80 -16.22 -8.92
CA PRO A 98 -4.61 -15.47 -7.93
C PRO A 98 -4.33 -15.83 -6.47
N THR A 99 -4.03 -17.09 -6.16
CA THR A 99 -3.70 -17.53 -4.79
C THR A 99 -2.44 -16.83 -4.26
N GLN A 100 -1.40 -16.70 -5.08
CA GLN A 100 -0.17 -16.00 -4.72
C GLN A 100 -0.40 -14.49 -4.62
N ARG A 101 -1.14 -13.88 -5.56
CA ARG A 101 -1.49 -12.44 -5.48
C ARG A 101 -2.27 -12.12 -4.21
N SER A 102 -3.15 -13.01 -3.78
CA SER A 102 -3.90 -12.85 -2.52
C SER A 102 -2.96 -12.87 -1.31
N ALA A 103 -1.97 -13.77 -1.28
CA ALA A 103 -0.96 -13.82 -0.22
C ALA A 103 -0.10 -12.54 -0.20
N VAL A 104 0.32 -12.04 -1.37
CA VAL A 104 1.04 -10.75 -1.48
C VAL A 104 0.21 -9.61 -0.89
N SER A 105 -1.08 -9.53 -1.22
CA SER A 105 -1.95 -8.46 -0.74
C SER A 105 -2.12 -8.50 0.79
N ILE A 106 -2.24 -9.68 1.39
CA ILE A 106 -2.28 -9.84 2.85
C ILE A 106 -0.99 -9.31 3.50
N GLY A 107 0.17 -9.67 2.95
CA GLY A 107 1.46 -9.17 3.44
C GLY A 107 1.61 -7.65 3.28
N ARG A 108 1.17 -7.08 2.16
CA ARG A 108 1.25 -5.62 1.92
C ARG A 108 0.31 -4.81 2.81
N ARG A 109 -0.86 -5.34 3.18
CA ARG A 109 -1.78 -4.68 4.13
C ARG A 109 -1.18 -4.51 5.51
N LEU A 110 -0.34 -5.44 5.94
CA LEU A 110 0.38 -5.31 7.21
C LEU A 110 1.38 -4.13 7.18
N ILE A 111 1.99 -3.88 6.02
CA ILE A 111 3.01 -2.83 5.85
C ILE A 111 2.37 -1.45 5.71
N ASP A 112 1.41 -1.33 4.78
CA ASP A 112 0.63 -0.12 4.55
C ASP A 112 -0.81 -0.50 4.18
N PRO A 113 -1.71 -0.59 5.16
CA PRO A 113 -3.10 -0.96 4.91
C PRO A 113 -3.76 -0.01 3.91
N MET A 114 -3.49 1.29 4.01
CA MET A 114 -4.16 2.30 3.20
C MET A 114 -3.77 2.15 1.74
N ALA A 115 -2.47 2.04 1.44
CA ALA A 115 -1.98 1.89 0.07
C ALA A 115 -2.46 0.60 -0.61
N GLU A 116 -2.76 -0.44 0.17
CA GLU A 116 -3.22 -1.72 -0.35
C GLU A 116 -4.76 -1.79 -0.46
N TYR A 117 -5.52 -1.27 0.52
CA TYR A 117 -7.00 -1.27 0.48
C TYR A 117 -7.58 -0.38 -0.63
N VAL A 118 -6.92 0.73 -0.99
CA VAL A 118 -7.39 1.62 -2.08
C VAL A 118 -7.38 0.96 -3.46
N LYS A 119 -6.69 -0.18 -3.61
CA LYS A 119 -6.66 -0.97 -4.85
C LYS A 119 -7.91 -1.82 -5.05
N ILE A 120 -8.77 -1.91 -4.02
CA ILE A 120 -9.99 -2.71 -4.02
C ILE A 120 -11.17 -1.75 -4.01
N GLU A 121 -12.24 -2.05 -4.75
CA GLU A 121 -13.44 -1.23 -4.66
C GLU A 121 -14.01 -1.30 -3.23
N PRO A 122 -14.37 -0.18 -2.60
CA PRO A 122 -14.72 -0.17 -1.17
C PRO A 122 -15.89 -1.10 -0.79
N LYS A 123 -16.88 -1.26 -1.67
CA LYS A 123 -18.02 -2.18 -1.47
C LYS A 123 -17.61 -3.65 -1.35
N HIS A 124 -16.42 -3.99 -1.81
CA HIS A 124 -15.89 -5.34 -1.79
C HIS A 124 -15.12 -5.68 -0.53
N LEU A 125 -14.87 -4.71 0.37
CA LEU A 125 -14.14 -4.91 1.63
C LEU A 125 -14.92 -5.69 2.71
N GLY A 126 -16.15 -6.15 2.42
CA GLY A 126 -16.95 -6.92 3.36
C GLY A 126 -17.43 -6.09 4.56
N MET A 127 -18.16 -4.99 4.29
CA MET A 127 -18.50 -3.98 5.30
C MET A 127 -19.62 -4.40 6.27
N GLY A 128 -20.30 -5.51 6.01
CA GLY A 128 -21.34 -6.04 6.90
C GLY A 128 -22.21 -7.10 6.27
N MET A 129 -22.95 -7.83 7.12
CA MET A 129 -23.77 -8.99 6.73
C MET A 129 -24.80 -8.66 5.64
N TYR A 130 -25.39 -7.46 5.68
CA TYR A 130 -26.46 -7.05 4.77
C TYR A 130 -25.99 -6.10 3.66
N GLN A 131 -24.68 -6.04 3.36
CA GLN A 131 -24.13 -5.14 2.34
C GLN A 131 -24.74 -5.35 0.93
N HIS A 132 -25.19 -6.57 0.64
CA HIS A 132 -25.83 -6.91 -0.64
C HIS A 132 -27.34 -6.59 -0.65
N SER A 133 -27.92 -6.30 0.51
CA SER A 133 -29.35 -5.98 0.67
C SER A 133 -29.63 -4.48 0.61
N VAL A 134 -28.61 -3.63 0.50
CA VAL A 134 -28.76 -2.17 0.40
C VAL A 134 -28.60 -1.69 -1.05
N ASN A 135 -28.98 -0.43 -1.30
CA ASN A 135 -28.79 0.20 -2.61
C ASN A 135 -27.30 0.28 -2.97
N ALA A 136 -26.88 -0.48 -3.99
CA ALA A 136 -25.48 -0.60 -4.39
C ALA A 136 -24.83 0.72 -4.83
N LYS A 137 -25.60 1.61 -5.49
CA LYS A 137 -25.09 2.91 -5.95
C LYS A 137 -24.80 3.81 -4.75
N LYS A 138 -25.77 3.97 -3.85
CA LYS A 138 -25.64 4.78 -2.63
C LYS A 138 -24.52 4.25 -1.72
N LEU A 139 -24.39 2.92 -1.59
CA LEU A 139 -23.31 2.29 -0.85
C LEU A 139 -21.94 2.64 -1.45
N SER A 140 -21.78 2.46 -2.77
CA SER A 140 -20.52 2.75 -3.46
C SER A 140 -20.11 4.22 -3.34
N GLU A 141 -21.06 5.15 -3.50
CA GLU A 141 -20.83 6.58 -3.33
C GLU A 141 -20.40 6.93 -1.90
N THR A 142 -21.11 6.41 -0.90
CA THR A 142 -20.82 6.66 0.53
C THR A 142 -19.46 6.11 0.93
N LEU A 143 -19.16 4.85 0.57
CA LEU A 143 -17.86 4.26 0.87
C LEU A 143 -16.72 4.96 0.11
N GLY A 144 -16.99 5.42 -1.10
CA GLY A 144 -16.06 6.24 -1.87
C GLY A 144 -15.71 7.54 -1.14
N LEU A 145 -16.68 8.20 -0.50
CA LEU A 145 -16.43 9.40 0.31
C LEU A 145 -15.56 9.08 1.54
N VAL A 146 -15.90 8.03 2.30
CA VAL A 146 -15.12 7.60 3.48
C VAL A 146 -13.67 7.31 3.10
N VAL A 147 -13.44 6.61 1.98
CA VAL A 147 -12.07 6.33 1.51
C VAL A 147 -11.32 7.62 1.16
N ARG A 148 -11.96 8.57 0.47
CA ARG A 148 -11.31 9.87 0.17
C ARG A 148 -10.98 10.63 1.44
N GLU A 149 -11.87 10.65 2.42
CA GLU A 149 -11.66 11.32 3.71
C GLU A 149 -10.48 10.71 4.46
N CYS A 150 -10.43 9.38 4.60
CA CYS A 150 -9.31 8.69 5.24
C CYS A 150 -7.97 8.98 4.56
N VAL A 151 -7.92 8.95 3.22
CA VAL A 151 -6.71 9.24 2.45
C VAL A 151 -6.28 10.70 2.61
N SER A 152 -7.23 11.63 2.52
CA SER A 152 -6.97 13.06 2.70
C SER A 152 -6.47 13.37 4.12
N MET A 153 -7.07 12.81 5.17
CA MET A 153 -6.64 13.03 6.56
C MET A 153 -5.20 12.58 6.81
N ARG A 154 -4.79 11.43 6.25
CA ARG A 154 -3.40 10.94 6.40
C ARG A 154 -2.41 11.77 5.59
N GLY A 155 -2.85 12.28 4.44
CA GLY A 155 -2.00 12.88 3.42
C GLY A 155 -1.16 11.83 2.69
N VAL A 156 -0.75 12.17 1.46
CA VAL A 156 -0.16 11.24 0.50
C VAL A 156 1.18 11.77 0.00
N ASP A 157 2.25 10.99 0.15
CA ASP A 157 3.56 11.36 -0.40
C ASP A 157 3.59 11.15 -1.92
N VAL A 158 3.73 12.23 -2.68
CA VAL A 158 3.72 12.22 -4.15
C VAL A 158 4.89 11.46 -4.77
N ASN A 159 5.98 11.29 -4.03
CA ASN A 159 7.16 10.57 -4.52
C ASN A 159 7.05 9.05 -4.35
N VAL A 160 6.16 8.56 -3.49
CA VAL A 160 6.02 7.12 -3.20
C VAL A 160 4.65 6.58 -3.61
N ALA A 161 3.61 7.40 -3.56
CA ALA A 161 2.24 6.95 -3.76
C ALA A 161 1.99 6.33 -5.14
N SER A 162 1.12 5.33 -5.19
CA SER A 162 0.62 4.74 -6.43
C SER A 162 -0.42 5.64 -7.09
N VAL A 163 -0.74 5.38 -8.36
CA VAL A 163 -1.83 6.07 -9.07
C VAL A 163 -3.16 5.89 -8.34
N GLN A 164 -3.42 4.68 -7.83
CA GLN A 164 -4.66 4.33 -7.14
C GLN A 164 -4.82 5.12 -5.85
N LEU A 165 -3.74 5.33 -5.09
CA LEU A 165 -3.77 6.13 -3.87
C LEU A 165 -3.97 7.61 -4.19
N LEU A 166 -3.25 8.13 -5.19
CA LEU A 166 -3.39 9.53 -5.63
C LEU A 166 -4.80 9.82 -6.18
N GLU A 167 -5.43 8.87 -6.87
CA GLU A 167 -6.82 9.02 -7.35
C GLU A 167 -7.83 9.20 -6.21
N LYS A 168 -7.51 8.78 -4.98
CA LYS A 168 -8.38 8.97 -3.82
C LYS A 168 -8.19 10.32 -3.12
N VAL A 169 -7.20 11.12 -3.53
CA VAL A 169 -7.00 12.47 -2.97
C VAL A 169 -8.06 13.43 -3.54
N CYS A 170 -8.64 14.26 -2.68
CA CYS A 170 -9.58 15.30 -3.09
C CYS A 170 -8.97 16.18 -4.20
N GLY A 171 -9.75 16.51 -5.23
CA GLY A 171 -9.30 17.33 -6.36
C GLY A 171 -8.50 16.59 -7.44
N LEU A 172 -8.14 15.31 -7.22
CA LEU A 172 -7.49 14.46 -8.21
C LEU A 172 -8.48 13.46 -8.84
N ASN A 173 -8.16 13.06 -10.07
CA ASN A 173 -8.78 11.95 -10.78
C ASN A 173 -7.69 11.04 -11.38
N LYS A 174 -8.10 9.94 -12.01
CA LYS A 174 -7.18 8.98 -12.65
C LYS A 174 -6.16 9.64 -13.58
N LYS A 175 -6.59 10.61 -14.42
CA LYS A 175 -5.72 11.29 -15.38
C LYS A 175 -4.67 12.17 -14.69
N THR A 176 -5.06 12.98 -13.72
CA THR A 176 -4.12 13.83 -12.97
C THR A 176 -3.21 13.00 -12.08
N ALA A 177 -3.71 11.92 -11.47
CA ALA A 177 -2.92 10.99 -10.67
C ALA A 177 -1.83 10.30 -11.51
N SER A 178 -2.18 9.76 -12.69
CA SER A 178 -1.19 9.25 -13.65
C SER A 178 -0.23 10.35 -14.11
N GLY A 179 -0.70 11.58 -14.26
CA GLY A 179 0.13 12.73 -14.61
C GLY A 179 1.19 13.05 -13.55
N ILE A 180 0.86 12.96 -12.26
CA ILE A 180 1.82 13.14 -11.16
C ILE A 180 2.89 12.03 -11.18
N VAL A 181 2.48 10.79 -11.38
CA VAL A 181 3.43 9.66 -11.49
C VAL A 181 4.35 9.84 -12.70
N ALA A 182 3.81 10.19 -13.86
CA ALA A 182 4.59 10.49 -15.06
C ALA A 182 5.53 11.69 -14.86
N LEU A 183 5.12 12.69 -14.08
CA LEU A 183 5.96 13.84 -13.74
C LEU A 183 7.21 13.40 -12.97
N ARG A 184 7.06 12.57 -11.92
CA ARG A 184 8.22 12.08 -11.15
C ARG A 184 9.09 11.09 -11.94
N GLU A 185 8.51 10.33 -12.86
CA GLU A 185 9.28 9.47 -13.77
C GLU A 185 10.14 10.29 -14.74
N LYS A 186 9.58 11.39 -15.28
CA LYS A 186 10.28 12.27 -16.21
C LYS A 186 11.32 13.16 -15.53
N MET A 187 10.98 13.78 -14.41
CA MET A 187 11.81 14.80 -13.76
C MET A 187 12.71 14.22 -12.67
N GLY A 188 12.50 12.98 -12.25
CA GLY A 188 13.02 12.47 -10.98
C GLY A 188 12.11 12.91 -9.83
N ARG A 189 12.61 12.79 -8.59
CA ARG A 189 11.83 13.12 -7.39
C ARG A 189 11.27 14.55 -7.47
N ILE A 190 9.97 14.69 -7.24
CA ILE A 190 9.28 15.97 -7.07
C ILE A 190 9.88 16.65 -5.84
N GLN A 191 10.31 17.91 -5.97
CA GLN A 191 11.02 18.65 -4.93
C GLN A 191 10.12 19.60 -4.17
N SER A 192 9.02 20.05 -4.80
CA SER A 192 8.06 20.96 -4.21
C SER A 192 6.62 20.71 -4.68
N ARG A 193 5.64 21.17 -3.91
CA ARG A 193 4.23 21.17 -4.34
C ARG A 193 4.01 22.02 -5.59
N GLU A 194 4.82 23.07 -5.78
CA GLU A 194 4.76 23.93 -6.95
C GLU A 194 5.05 23.18 -8.25
N ASP A 195 5.94 22.18 -8.22
CA ASP A 195 6.22 21.34 -9.39
C ASP A 195 4.96 20.61 -9.90
N ILE A 196 4.03 20.28 -9.00
CA ILE A 196 2.79 19.54 -9.31
C ILE A 196 1.85 20.38 -10.18
N LYS A 197 1.94 21.71 -10.14
CA LYS A 197 1.14 22.60 -11.02
C LYS A 197 1.45 22.38 -12.50
N SER A 198 2.60 21.79 -12.83
CA SER A 198 2.97 21.46 -14.21
C SER A 198 2.22 20.23 -14.78
N VAL A 199 1.46 19.51 -13.96
CA VAL A 199 0.70 18.33 -14.40
C VAL A 199 -0.43 18.74 -15.35
N LYS A 200 -0.39 18.23 -16.58
CA LYS A 200 -1.40 18.52 -17.60
C LYS A 200 -2.80 18.11 -17.13
N GLY A 201 -3.73 19.07 -17.12
CA GLY A 201 -5.12 18.87 -16.71
C GLY A 201 -5.38 19.08 -15.22
N LEU A 202 -4.36 19.42 -14.43
CA LEU A 202 -4.54 19.91 -13.06
C LEU A 202 -4.70 21.43 -13.11
N GLY A 203 -5.94 21.91 -13.01
CA GLY A 203 -6.25 23.34 -12.97
C GLY A 203 -5.97 23.95 -11.59
N ALA A 204 -5.93 25.29 -11.52
CA ALA A 204 -5.66 26.03 -10.27
C ALA A 204 -6.59 25.61 -9.11
N LYS A 205 -7.90 25.49 -9.39
CA LYS A 205 -8.89 25.05 -8.39
C LYS A 205 -8.65 23.61 -7.93
N SER A 206 -8.32 22.70 -8.85
CA SER A 206 -8.02 21.30 -8.50
C SER A 206 -6.75 21.21 -7.66
N PHE A 207 -5.73 22.02 -7.99
CA PHE A 207 -4.51 22.11 -7.18
C PHE A 207 -4.79 22.65 -5.78
N GLU A 208 -5.56 23.73 -5.66
CA GLU A 208 -5.99 24.27 -4.36
C GLU A 208 -6.74 23.24 -3.51
N GLN A 209 -7.59 22.41 -4.13
CA GLN A 209 -8.29 21.35 -3.39
C GLN A 209 -7.38 20.21 -2.92
N CYS A 210 -6.30 19.91 -3.66
CA CYS A 210 -5.46 18.76 -3.35
C CYS A 210 -4.18 19.10 -2.58
N ALA A 211 -3.66 20.32 -2.70
CA ALA A 211 -2.30 20.66 -2.30
C ALA A 211 -2.00 20.42 -0.81
N GLY A 212 -2.96 20.68 0.07
CA GLY A 212 -2.81 20.43 1.52
C GLY A 212 -2.73 18.95 1.89
N PHE A 213 -3.20 18.05 1.01
CA PHE A 213 -3.17 16.61 1.22
C PHE A 213 -1.97 15.92 0.55
N LEU A 214 -1.27 16.62 -0.34
CA LEU A 214 -0.08 16.09 -1.03
C LEU A 214 1.17 16.45 -0.24
N LYS A 215 1.94 15.46 0.18
CA LYS A 215 3.22 15.65 0.88
C LYS A 215 4.37 15.46 -0.08
N VAL A 216 5.42 16.26 0.09
CA VAL A 216 6.68 16.11 -0.64
C VAL A 216 7.80 15.84 0.37
N THR A 217 8.10 14.56 0.58
CA THR A 217 9.16 14.19 1.53
C THR A 217 10.52 14.19 0.84
N ASN A 218 11.36 15.13 1.24
CA ASN A 218 12.77 15.18 0.87
C ASN A 218 13.55 14.26 1.80
N LEU A 219 13.49 12.95 1.55
CA LEU A 219 14.37 11.98 2.21
C LEU A 219 15.79 12.18 1.66
N GLU A 220 16.62 12.93 2.38
CA GLU A 220 18.07 12.85 2.19
C GLU A 220 18.56 11.50 2.75
N GLY A 221 19.27 10.72 1.94
CA GLY A 221 20.21 9.72 2.44
C GLY A 221 19.74 8.27 2.61
N GLU A 222 18.47 7.93 2.83
CA GLU A 222 18.11 6.53 3.11
C GLU A 222 16.82 6.06 2.40
N ASN A 223 16.97 5.07 1.52
CA ASN A 223 15.98 4.07 1.08
C ASN A 223 14.52 4.53 0.85
N GLY A 224 14.33 5.75 0.33
CA GLY A 224 13.00 6.33 0.10
C GLY A 224 12.36 5.94 -1.23
N GLY A 225 11.92 4.69 -1.38
CA GLY A 225 10.81 4.19 -2.24
C GLY A 225 10.80 4.42 -3.76
N PHE A 226 11.56 5.37 -4.30
CA PHE A 226 11.57 5.72 -5.73
C PHE A 226 13.00 5.80 -6.27
N ASP A 227 13.42 4.72 -6.94
CA ASP A 227 14.69 4.57 -7.66
C ASP A 227 14.64 5.20 -9.06
N GLY A 228 13.96 6.34 -9.20
CA GLY A 228 13.91 7.08 -10.46
C GLY A 228 15.28 7.62 -10.88
N PRO A 229 15.39 8.16 -12.11
CA PRO A 229 16.66 8.66 -12.63
C PRO A 229 17.27 9.71 -11.69
N LYS A 230 18.47 9.42 -11.15
CA LYS A 230 19.26 10.33 -10.30
C LYS A 230 19.78 11.50 -11.14
N LYS A 231 18.92 12.48 -11.41
CA LYS A 231 19.33 13.73 -12.08
C LYS A 231 20.11 14.62 -11.10
N LYS A 232 21.06 15.41 -11.63
CA LYS A 232 21.85 16.38 -10.85
C LYS A 232 20.91 17.17 -9.93
N LYS A 233 21.21 17.20 -8.61
CA LYS A 233 20.46 17.98 -7.62
C LYS A 233 20.27 19.40 -8.18
N ARG A 234 19.04 19.77 -8.50
CA ARG A 234 18.69 21.18 -8.70
C ARG A 234 18.94 21.86 -7.35
N LYS A 235 19.59 23.02 -7.35
CA LYS A 235 19.82 23.82 -6.14
C LYS A 235 18.50 24.50 -5.74
N THR A 236 17.47 23.70 -5.49
CA THR A 236 16.15 24.15 -5.04
C THR A 236 16.15 24.20 -3.52
N VAL A 237 15.77 25.35 -2.98
CA VAL A 237 15.48 25.51 -1.55
C VAL A 237 14.33 24.55 -1.24
N THR A 238 14.60 23.55 -0.40
CA THR A 238 13.57 22.61 0.06
C THR A 238 12.61 23.36 0.97
N GLU A 239 11.32 23.38 0.62
CA GLU A 239 10.27 23.97 1.44
C GLU A 239 9.85 22.96 2.54
N PRO A 240 10.17 23.19 3.83
CA PRO A 240 9.86 22.23 4.89
C PRO A 240 8.34 22.01 5.06
N LEU A 241 7.53 23.04 4.80
CA LEU A 241 6.08 22.99 4.96
C LEU A 241 5.42 22.03 3.96
N ASP A 242 6.07 21.70 2.83
CA ASP A 242 5.57 20.72 1.85
C ASP A 242 5.49 19.29 2.43
N SER A 243 6.17 19.01 3.54
CA SER A 243 6.07 17.73 4.28
C SER A 243 4.92 17.68 5.30
N THR A 244 4.25 18.81 5.52
CA THR A 244 3.21 18.99 6.54
C THR A 244 1.80 19.02 5.94
N ILE A 245 0.76 19.14 6.77
CA ILE A 245 -0.62 19.35 6.30
C ILE A 245 -0.94 20.82 6.03
N VAL A 246 -0.01 21.74 6.30
CA VAL A 246 -0.22 23.18 6.10
C VAL A 246 -0.46 23.42 4.62
N HIS A 247 -1.54 24.11 4.27
CA HIS A 247 -1.85 24.40 2.88
C HIS A 247 -0.91 25.49 2.33
N PRO A 248 -0.47 25.44 1.05
CA PRO A 248 0.42 26.45 0.47
C PRO A 248 -0.06 27.91 0.60
N THR A 249 -1.37 28.15 0.60
CA THR A 249 -1.94 29.49 0.82
C THR A 249 -1.69 30.05 2.23
N GLN A 250 -1.29 29.20 3.18
CA GLN A 250 -1.03 29.57 4.57
C GLN A 250 0.46 29.57 4.91
N TYR A 251 1.37 29.37 3.94
CA TYR A 251 2.81 29.33 4.21
C TYR A 251 3.32 30.62 4.84
N ASP A 252 2.82 31.77 4.38
CA ASP A 252 3.22 33.06 4.95
C ASP A 252 2.73 33.25 6.39
N ILE A 253 1.64 32.60 6.77
CA ILE A 253 1.12 32.60 8.14
C ILE A 253 1.96 31.66 9.00
N ALA A 254 2.27 30.46 8.50
CA ALA A 254 3.03 29.45 9.23
C ALA A 254 4.51 29.81 9.47
N ARG A 255 5.07 30.74 8.68
CA ARG A 255 6.44 31.25 8.82
C ARG A 255 6.57 32.43 9.80
N ARG A 256 5.46 33.06 10.18
CA ARG A 256 5.43 34.15 11.16
C ARG A 256 5.44 33.61 12.57
#